data_AF-A0A520CCC6-F1
#
_entry.id   AF-A0A520CCC6-F1
#
_cell.length_a   1.000
_cell.length_b   1.000
_cell.length_c   1.000
_cell.angle_alpha   90.00
_cell.angle_beta   90.00
_cell.angle_gamma   90.00
#
_symmetry.space_group_name_H-M   'P 1'
#
loop_
_entity.id
_entity.type
_entity.pdbx_description
1 polymer ?
#
loop_
_entity_poly.entity_id
_entity_poly.type
_entity_poly.pdbx_seq_one_letter_code
_entity_poly.pdbx_strand_id
1 'polypeptide(L)'
;MTVKGQNQGVPDTLLYLQNIVTNKSEYIGRPFSTLLDSLKIEIRHFSRNMDIVHDVTKESSTSFGFYFPLTSEEIYLSYPRLRILWQIPVNANQSKILYNGNNGGGWTSTVSSFYASAIIANIEVRE
;
A
#
# COMPACT_ATOMS: atom_id res chain seq x y z
N MET A 1 0.87 24.84 -2.89
CA MET A 1 1.54 23.82 -2.05
C MET A 1 2.49 23.04 -2.94
N THR A 2 3.79 23.12 -2.67
CA THR A 2 4.84 22.52 -3.50
C THR A 2 5.04 21.07 -3.07
N VAL A 3 4.71 20.13 -3.96
CA VAL A 3 5.03 18.71 -3.79
C VAL A 3 6.55 18.58 -3.94
N LYS A 4 7.26 18.36 -2.83
CA LYS A 4 8.69 18.05 -2.81
C LYS A 4 8.85 16.54 -2.65
N GLY A 5 9.53 15.88 -3.60
CA GLY A 5 10.05 14.53 -3.33
C GLY A 5 10.20 13.59 -4.54
N GLN A 6 11.12 13.92 -5.44
CA GLN A 6 11.98 12.99 -6.20
C GLN A 6 11.35 11.77 -6.92
N ASN A 7 11.02 11.96 -8.19
CA ASN A 7 11.03 10.90 -9.20
C ASN A 7 12.50 10.54 -9.55
N GLN A 8 13.27 10.02 -8.59
CA GLN A 8 14.48 9.28 -8.93
C GLN A 8 13.98 7.90 -9.36
N GLY A 9 13.90 7.69 -10.67
CA GLY A 9 13.47 6.41 -11.23
C GLY A 9 14.24 5.29 -10.57
N VAL A 10 13.56 4.49 -9.75
CA VAL A 10 14.12 3.27 -9.19
C VAL A 10 14.29 2.30 -10.37
N PRO A 11 15.53 1.94 -10.75
CA PRO A 11 15.75 1.19 -11.99
C PRO A 11 15.17 -0.24 -11.93
N ASP A 12 15.10 -0.81 -10.73
CA ASP A 12 14.53 -2.13 -10.46
C ASP A 12 13.58 -2.02 -9.25
N THR A 13 12.28 -1.93 -9.54
CA THR A 13 11.25 -1.84 -8.51
C THR A 13 11.26 -3.07 -7.62
N LEU A 14 11.47 -4.28 -8.16
CA LEU A 14 11.42 -5.51 -7.36
C LEU A 14 12.54 -5.54 -6.33
N LEU A 15 13.78 -5.29 -6.77
CA LEU A 15 14.94 -5.23 -5.88
C LEU A 15 14.77 -4.14 -4.81
N TYR A 16 14.21 -2.99 -5.19
CA TYR A 16 13.92 -1.91 -4.24
C TYR A 16 12.91 -2.32 -3.17
N LEU A 17 11.81 -2.97 -3.55
CA LEU A 17 10.81 -3.46 -2.59
C LEU A 17 11.38 -4.58 -1.72
N GLN A 18 12.22 -5.47 -2.27
CA GLN A 18 12.92 -6.49 -1.49
C GLN A 18 13.85 -5.87 -0.45
N ASN A 19 14.54 -4.77 -0.77
CA ASN A 19 15.35 -4.06 0.20
C ASN A 19 14.52 -3.46 1.35
N ILE A 20 13.31 -2.96 1.08
CA ILE A 20 12.38 -2.52 2.14
C ILE A 20 12.01 -3.70 3.04
N VAL A 21 11.71 -4.86 2.46
CA VAL A 21 11.36 -6.08 3.23
C VAL A 21 12.55 -6.58 4.06
N THR A 22 13.77 -6.57 3.53
CA THR A 22 14.99 -6.92 4.26
C THR A 22 15.18 -6.03 5.50
N ASN A 23 14.87 -4.74 5.38
CA ASN A 23 15.01 -3.75 6.45
C ASN A 23 13.68 -3.48 7.19
N LYS A 24 12.69 -4.39 7.11
CA LYS A 24 11.34 -4.13 7.63
C LYS A 24 11.27 -3.86 9.13
N SER A 25 12.28 -4.28 9.91
CA SER A 25 12.39 -3.99 11.34
C SER A 25 12.42 -2.48 11.64
N GLU A 26 12.83 -1.64 10.69
CA GLU A 26 12.79 -0.19 10.82
C GLU A 26 11.36 0.37 10.85
N TYR A 27 10.40 -0.38 10.29
CA TYR A 27 9.01 0.07 10.07
C TYR A 27 7.99 -0.68 10.94
N ILE A 28 8.26 -1.92 11.33
CA ILE A 28 7.36 -2.72 12.19
C ILE A 28 7.12 -1.97 13.51
N GLY A 29 5.85 -1.90 13.92
CA GLY A 29 5.41 -1.17 15.12
C GLY A 29 5.31 0.35 14.93
N ARG A 30 5.62 0.88 13.73
CA ARG A 30 5.49 2.30 13.42
C ARG A 30 4.24 2.57 12.56
N PRO A 31 3.73 3.82 12.57
CA PRO A 31 2.70 4.25 11.62
C PRO A 31 3.18 4.12 10.17
N PHE A 32 2.27 3.75 9.27
CA PHE A 32 2.54 3.62 7.84
C PHE A 32 3.11 4.88 7.20
N SER A 33 2.79 6.06 7.75
CA SER A 33 3.40 7.33 7.33
C SER A 33 4.94 7.28 7.35
N THR A 34 5.54 6.55 8.29
CA THR A 34 7.01 6.40 8.36
C THR A 34 7.57 5.73 7.11
N LEU A 35 6.86 4.72 6.58
CA LEU A 35 7.24 4.07 5.33
C LEU A 35 6.91 4.97 4.13
N LEU A 36 5.73 5.61 4.12
CA LEU A 36 5.35 6.55 3.05
C LEU A 36 6.39 7.66 2.85
N ASP A 37 6.91 8.22 3.94
CA ASP A 37 7.92 9.28 3.90
C ASP A 37 9.30 8.80 3.42
N SER A 38 9.59 7.50 3.51
CA SER A 38 10.86 6.91 3.07
C SER A 38 10.84 6.35 1.63
N LEU A 39 9.65 6.20 1.05
CA LEU A 39 9.49 5.68 -0.31
C LEU A 39 10.11 6.63 -1.35
N LYS A 40 10.89 6.04 -2.26
CA LYS A 40 11.48 6.72 -3.42
C LYS A 40 10.65 6.56 -4.70
N ILE A 41 9.56 5.81 -4.62
CA ILE A 41 8.61 5.56 -5.70
C ILE A 41 7.20 5.84 -5.19
N GLU A 42 6.37 6.37 -6.06
CA GLU A 42 5.00 6.71 -5.72
C GLU A 42 4.10 5.48 -5.79
N ILE A 43 3.30 5.26 -4.74
CA ILE A 43 2.19 4.31 -4.81
C ILE A 43 1.18 4.83 -5.83
N ARG A 44 0.74 3.97 -6.74
CA ARG A 44 -0.26 4.30 -7.77
C ARG A 44 -1.60 3.66 -7.47
N HIS A 45 -1.59 2.51 -6.82
CA HIS A 45 -2.75 1.69 -6.61
C HIS A 45 -2.73 1.02 -5.23
N PHE A 46 -3.90 0.76 -4.65
CA PHE A 46 -4.05 -0.06 -3.47
C PHE A 46 -5.16 -1.11 -3.65
N SER A 47 -4.98 -2.26 -3.02
CA SER A 47 -5.98 -3.32 -2.93
C SER A 47 -6.14 -3.78 -1.50
N ARG A 48 -7.38 -3.70 -1.03
CA ARG A 48 -7.85 -4.16 0.27
C ARG A 48 -7.85 -5.70 0.34
N ASN A 49 -7.26 -6.28 1.38
CA ASN A 49 -7.32 -7.72 1.62
C ASN A 49 -8.06 -7.99 2.95
N MET A 50 -9.19 -8.69 2.85
CA MET A 50 -9.99 -9.11 3.99
C MET A 50 -9.63 -10.56 4.35
N ASP A 51 -8.47 -10.77 4.95
CA ASP A 51 -8.01 -12.13 5.28
C ASP A 51 -8.80 -12.75 6.45
N ILE A 52 -9.58 -11.94 7.17
CA ILE A 52 -10.43 -12.37 8.28
C ILE A 52 -11.83 -12.71 7.74
N VAL A 53 -12.00 -13.96 7.29
CA VAL A 53 -13.22 -14.43 6.60
C VAL A 53 -14.50 -14.24 7.41
N HIS A 54 -14.43 -14.33 8.75
CA HIS A 54 -15.59 -14.22 9.63
C HIS A 54 -15.90 -12.79 10.09
N ASP A 55 -15.05 -11.80 9.75
CA ASP A 55 -15.28 -10.40 10.08
C ASP A 55 -14.91 -9.51 8.89
N VAL A 56 -15.86 -9.40 7.96
CA VAL A 56 -15.74 -8.62 6.72
C VAL A 56 -15.66 -7.11 6.95
N THR A 57 -15.80 -6.65 8.20
CA THR A 57 -15.64 -5.23 8.57
C THR A 57 -14.18 -4.87 8.85
N LYS A 58 -13.29 -5.86 8.90
CA LYS A 58 -11.87 -5.71 9.20
C LYS A 58 -11.01 -6.01 7.98
N GLU A 59 -10.08 -5.10 7.70
CA GLU A 59 -9.03 -5.29 6.71
C GLU A 59 -7.72 -5.52 7.45
N SER A 60 -7.24 -6.76 7.41
CA SER A 60 -6.01 -7.22 8.07
C SER A 60 -4.76 -6.84 7.31
N SER A 61 -4.87 -6.63 5.99
CA SER A 61 -3.75 -6.20 5.18
C SER A 61 -4.18 -5.44 3.93
N THR A 62 -3.23 -4.70 3.36
CA THR A 62 -3.44 -3.92 2.14
C THR A 62 -2.23 -4.11 1.23
N SER A 63 -2.48 -4.30 -0.06
CA SER A 63 -1.44 -4.33 -1.08
C SER A 63 -1.33 -2.96 -1.75
N PHE A 64 -0.12 -2.47 -1.97
CA PHE A 64 0.19 -1.20 -2.60
C PHE A 64 1.02 -1.45 -3.86
N GLY A 65 0.43 -1.11 -5.01
CA GLY A 65 1.04 -1.22 -6.33
C GLY A 65 1.64 0.10 -6.79
N PHE A 66 2.72 0.02 -7.56
CA PHE A 66 3.47 1.17 -8.08
C PHE A 66 3.16 1.45 -9.55
N TYR A 67 2.23 0.69 -10.12
CA TYR A 67 1.59 0.90 -11.41
C TYR A 67 0.07 0.83 -11.23
N PHE A 68 -0.68 1.65 -11.97
CA PHE A 68 -2.14 1.66 -11.92
C PHE A 68 -2.69 0.79 -13.06
N PRO A 69 -3.36 -0.34 -12.77
CA PRO A 69 -3.98 -1.15 -13.82
C PRO A 69 -5.18 -0.38 -14.40
N LEU A 70 -5.22 -0.18 -15.73
CA LEU A 70 -6.33 0.52 -16.38
C LEU A 70 -7.53 -0.41 -16.62
N THR A 71 -7.29 -1.71 -16.61
CA THR A 71 -8.30 -2.75 -16.81
C THR A 71 -8.09 -3.92 -15.84
N SER A 72 -9.10 -4.78 -15.69
CA SER A 72 -8.97 -6.03 -14.92
C SER A 72 -7.94 -6.99 -15.50
N GLU A 73 -7.72 -6.92 -16.81
CA GLU A 73 -6.74 -7.74 -17.52
C GLU A 73 -5.31 -7.30 -17.22
N GLU A 74 -5.10 -6.01 -16.94
CA GLU A 74 -3.78 -5.42 -16.64
C GLU A 74 -3.34 -5.60 -15.17
N ILE A 75 -4.10 -6.32 -14.34
CA ILE A 75 -3.80 -6.42 -12.91
C ILE A 75 -2.40 -7.01 -12.63
N TYR A 76 -1.86 -7.85 -13.52
CA TYR A 76 -0.51 -8.39 -13.41
C TYR A 76 0.58 -7.31 -13.59
N LEU A 77 0.28 -6.20 -14.27
CA LEU A 77 1.21 -5.07 -14.42
C LEU A 77 1.38 -4.27 -13.11
N SER A 78 0.51 -4.50 -12.12
CA SER A 78 0.69 -3.91 -10.78
C SER A 78 1.80 -4.59 -9.97
N TYR A 79 2.39 -5.69 -10.48
CA TYR A 79 3.56 -6.34 -9.93
C TYR A 79 4.84 -5.55 -10.26
N PRO A 80 5.81 -5.44 -9.33
CA PRO A 80 5.77 -5.89 -7.95
C PRO A 80 5.03 -4.93 -7.01
N ARG A 81 4.40 -5.49 -5.96
CA ARG A 81 3.63 -4.74 -4.95
C ARG A 81 4.11 -5.03 -3.53
N LEU A 82 3.95 -4.05 -2.64
CA LEU A 82 4.14 -4.25 -1.20
C LEU A 82 2.81 -4.61 -0.54
N ARG A 83 2.77 -5.71 0.20
CA ARG A 83 1.68 -6.01 1.12
C ARG A 83 2.08 -5.61 2.53
N ILE A 84 1.23 -4.81 3.16
CA ILE A 84 1.38 -4.42 4.56
C ILE A 84 0.32 -5.13 5.37
N LEU A 85 0.75 -5.85 6.41
CA LEU A 85 -0.14 -6.40 7.42
C LEU A 85 -0.28 -5.38 8.54
N TRP A 86 -1.50 -5.16 9.02
CA TRP A 86 -1.79 -4.19 10.08
C TRP A 86 -1.81 -4.87 11.45
N GLN A 87 -1.23 -4.23 12.47
CA GLN A 87 -1.30 -4.75 13.85
C GLN A 87 -2.73 -4.74 14.38
N ILE A 88 -3.45 -3.65 14.11
CA ILE A 88 -4.88 -3.51 14.34
C ILE A 88 -5.52 -3.40 12.97
N PRO A 89 -6.47 -4.28 12.60
CA PRO A 89 -7.14 -4.22 11.32
C PRO A 89 -7.79 -2.85 11.10
N VAL A 90 -7.67 -2.32 9.89
CA VAL A 90 -8.30 -1.05 9.52
C VAL A 90 -9.78 -1.28 9.16
N ASN A 91 -10.57 -0.20 9.13
CA ASN A 91 -11.99 -0.27 8.82
C ASN A 91 -12.21 -0.63 7.34
N ALA A 92 -12.68 -1.86 7.08
CA ALA A 92 -12.90 -2.33 5.72
C ALA A 92 -14.07 -1.61 5.03
N ASN A 93 -15.08 -1.11 5.74
CA ASN A 93 -16.15 -0.35 5.08
C ASN A 93 -15.61 0.96 4.51
N GLN A 94 -14.78 1.66 5.29
CA GLN A 94 -14.15 2.90 4.84
C GLN A 94 -13.18 2.65 3.68
N SER A 95 -12.35 1.60 3.75
CA SER A 95 -11.45 1.26 2.64
C SER A 95 -12.21 0.85 1.37
N LYS A 96 -13.38 0.20 1.50
CA LYS A 96 -14.25 -0.15 0.37
C LYS A 96 -14.76 1.11 -0.34
N ILE A 97 -15.23 2.08 0.44
CA ILE A 97 -15.73 3.36 -0.09
C ILE A 97 -14.60 4.07 -0.82
N LEU A 98 -13.40 4.11 -0.22
CA LEU A 98 -12.22 4.69 -0.86
C LEU A 98 -11.84 3.95 -2.14
N TYR A 99 -11.84 2.62 -2.15
CA TYR A 99 -11.49 1.82 -3.31
C TYR A 99 -12.44 2.11 -4.49
N ASN A 100 -13.75 2.04 -4.23
CA ASN A 100 -14.77 2.28 -5.25
C ASN A 100 -14.79 3.74 -5.73
N GLY A 101 -14.56 4.70 -4.83
CA GLY A 101 -14.56 6.13 -5.14
C GLY A 101 -13.30 6.62 -5.87
N ASN A 102 -12.24 5.82 -5.92
CA ASN A 102 -10.98 6.17 -6.58
C ASN A 102 -10.67 5.20 -7.73
N ASN A 103 -11.60 4.99 -8.67
CA ASN A 103 -11.38 4.15 -9.87
C ASN A 103 -10.88 2.72 -9.56
N GLY A 104 -11.38 2.09 -8.49
CA GLY A 104 -10.96 0.74 -8.13
C GLY A 104 -9.57 0.68 -7.51
N GLY A 105 -9.26 1.61 -6.60
CA GLY A 105 -8.04 1.56 -5.78
C GLY A 105 -6.95 2.56 -6.16
N GLY A 106 -7.26 3.63 -6.89
CA GLY A 106 -6.32 4.71 -7.19
C GLY A 106 -5.78 5.37 -5.93
N TRP A 107 -4.49 5.69 -5.95
CA TRP A 107 -3.81 6.34 -4.84
C TRP A 107 -4.03 7.85 -4.86
N THR A 108 -4.64 8.39 -3.80
CA THR A 108 -4.88 9.83 -3.64
C THR A 108 -4.50 10.29 -2.23
N SER A 109 -4.43 11.60 -2.00
CA SER A 109 -4.12 12.16 -0.68
C SER A 109 -5.11 11.71 0.41
N THR A 110 -6.40 11.56 0.06
CA THR A 110 -7.43 11.04 0.97
C THR A 110 -7.17 9.59 1.35
N VAL A 111 -6.79 8.75 0.37
CA VAL A 111 -6.44 7.34 0.63
C VAL A 111 -5.18 7.25 1.48
N SER A 112 -4.14 8.03 1.14
CA SER A 112 -2.91 8.12 1.92
C SER A 112 -3.19 8.51 3.38
N SER A 113 -4.01 9.53 3.60
CA SER A 113 -4.39 9.99 4.95
C SER A 113 -5.12 8.91 5.76
N PHE A 114 -5.95 8.09 5.11
CA PHE A 114 -6.66 6.99 5.77
C PHE A 114 -5.70 5.91 6.29
N TYR A 115 -4.68 5.54 5.50
CA TYR A 115 -3.73 4.50 5.90
C TYR A 115 -2.55 5.01 6.74
N ALA A 116 -2.22 6.30 6.68
CA ALA A 116 -1.01 6.88 7.28
C ALA A 116 -0.82 6.55 8.77
N SER A 117 -1.90 6.52 9.56
CA SER A 117 -1.85 6.23 11.00
C SER A 117 -1.91 4.73 11.35
N ALA A 118 -2.13 3.85 10.37
CA ALA A 118 -2.20 2.41 10.62
C ALA A 118 -0.83 1.87 11.02
N ILE A 119 -0.79 1.00 12.04
CA ILE A 119 0.46 0.47 12.57
C ILE A 119 0.87 -0.80 11.81
N ILE A 120 2.10 -0.82 11.31
CA ILE A 120 2.65 -1.93 10.52
C ILE A 120 2.96 -3.13 11.44
N ALA A 121 2.36 -4.28 11.15
CA ALA A 121 2.72 -5.56 11.77
C ALA A 121 3.82 -6.28 10.97
N ASN A 122 3.73 -6.26 9.64
CA ASN A 122 4.68 -6.92 8.75
C ASN A 122 4.63 -6.28 7.36
N ILE A 123 5.69 -6.49 6.58
CA ILE A 123 5.85 -6.04 5.20
C ILE A 123 6.31 -7.23 4.37
N GLU A 124 5.69 -7.43 3.21
CA GLU A 124 6.00 -8.50 2.27
C GLU A 124 6.00 -7.94 0.84
N VAL A 125 6.88 -8.47 -0.03
CA VAL A 125 6.71 -8.33 -1.47
C VAL A 125 5.73 -9.41 -1.92
N ARG A 126 4.75 -9.06 -2.76
CA ARG A 126 3.84 -10.04 -3.36
C ARG A 126 4.00 -10.06 -4.87
N GLU A 127 4.10 -11.29 -5.37
CA GLU A 127 3.85 -11.68 -6.76
C GLU A 127 2.39 -11.47 -7.17
#